data_AF-A0A5B7AV98-F1
#
_entry.id   AF-A0A5B7AV98-F1
#
_cell.length_a   1.000
_cell.length_b   1.000
_cell.length_c   1.000
_cell.angle_alpha   90.00
_cell.angle_beta   90.00
_cell.angle_gamma   90.00
#
_symmetry.space_group_name_H-M   'P 1'
#
loop_
_entity.id
_entity.type
_entity.pdbx_description
1 polymer ?
#
loop_
_entity_poly.entity_id
_entity_poly.type
_entity_poly.pdbx_seq_one_letter_code
_entity_poly.pdbx_strand_id
1 'polypeptide(L)'
;AEIVVAPSMSDGFRGIVQTMGLGNLKPNIVVMRYPEIWRRENLTEIPATFVGIINDCIVANKAVVIVKGLDEWPNEYQRQYGTIDLYWIVRDGGLMLLLSQLLLTKESFESCKIQVFCIAEEDSNAEELKADVKKFLYDLRMQAEVIVITLKSWDVQVEGGTQQDESVEAFTGAQRRIASYLAGMKEKAQREGTPLMADGKPVVVNEQQVEKFLNTTLKLNSTILRYSRMAAVVLVSLPPPPVNHPAYFYMEYMDLLVENVPRLLIVRGYRRDVVTLFT
;
A
#
# COMPACT_ATOMS: atom_id res chain seq x y z
N ALA A 1 -7.70 -8.08 -26.29
CA ALA A 1 -8.19 -8.07 -24.91
C ALA A 1 -8.67 -9.48 -24.59
N GLU A 2 -8.26 -10.06 -23.47
CA GLU A 2 -8.79 -11.34 -22.98
C GLU A 2 -9.96 -11.06 -22.05
N ILE A 3 -11.05 -11.83 -22.19
CA ILE A 3 -12.25 -11.71 -21.36
C ILE A 3 -12.54 -13.11 -20.81
N VAL A 4 -12.75 -13.20 -19.50
CA VAL A 4 -13.11 -14.44 -18.82
C VAL A 4 -14.50 -14.31 -18.21
N VAL A 5 -15.33 -15.33 -18.39
CA VAL A 5 -16.65 -15.43 -17.76
C VAL A 5 -16.56 -16.46 -16.65
N ALA A 6 -16.89 -16.06 -15.42
CA ALA A 6 -16.84 -16.91 -14.24
C ALA A 6 -18.01 -16.60 -13.29
N PRO A 7 -18.38 -17.53 -12.39
CA PRO A 7 -19.46 -17.32 -11.42
C PRO A 7 -19.18 -16.19 -10.43
N SER A 8 -17.92 -15.92 -10.12
CA SER A 8 -17.49 -14.85 -9.22
C SER A 8 -16.22 -14.17 -9.73
N MET A 9 -15.98 -12.94 -9.28
CA MET A 9 -14.76 -12.19 -9.58
C MET A 9 -13.51 -12.96 -9.10
N SER A 10 -13.58 -13.56 -7.91
CA SER A 10 -12.48 -14.34 -7.33
C SER A 10 -12.12 -15.56 -8.18
N ASP A 11 -13.12 -16.30 -8.67
CA ASP A 11 -12.88 -17.49 -9.49
C ASP A 11 -12.32 -17.11 -10.86
N GLY A 12 -12.88 -16.07 -11.48
CA GLY A 12 -12.37 -15.54 -12.75
C GLY A 12 -10.92 -15.05 -12.63
N PHE A 13 -10.61 -14.29 -11.56
CA PHE A 13 -9.27 -13.79 -11.31
C PHE A 13 -8.26 -14.91 -11.09
N ARG A 14 -8.59 -15.92 -10.28
CA ARG A 14 -7.72 -17.09 -10.06
C ARG A 14 -7.42 -17.85 -11.36
N GLY A 15 -8.43 -18.00 -12.22
CA GLY A 15 -8.24 -18.54 -13.56
C GLY A 15 -7.20 -17.74 -14.35
N ILE A 16 -7.42 -16.43 -14.49
CA ILE A 16 -6.52 -15.53 -15.23
C ILE A 16 -5.09 -15.56 -14.68
N VAL A 17 -4.90 -15.42 -13.37
CA VAL A 17 -3.57 -15.36 -12.75
C VAL A 17 -2.75 -16.63 -13.01
N GLN A 18 -3.41 -17.79 -13.11
CA GLN A 18 -2.76 -19.08 -13.30
C GLN A 18 -2.56 -19.43 -14.77
N THR A 19 -3.50 -19.08 -15.64
CA THR A 19 -3.52 -19.56 -17.03
C THR A 19 -3.10 -18.52 -18.07
N MET A 20 -3.05 -17.23 -17.72
CA MET A 20 -2.74 -16.17 -18.68
C MET A 20 -1.26 -16.20 -19.10
N GLY A 21 -1.04 -16.08 -20.41
CA GLY A 21 0.27 -16.07 -21.04
C GLY A 21 0.58 -17.35 -21.83
N LEU A 22 1.70 -17.32 -22.56
CA LEU A 22 2.17 -18.44 -23.37
C LEU A 22 3.68 -18.65 -23.17
N GLY A 23 4.06 -19.83 -22.67
CA GLY A 23 5.45 -20.14 -22.39
C GLY A 23 6.08 -19.18 -21.38
N ASN A 24 7.16 -18.50 -21.77
CA ASN A 24 7.82 -17.50 -20.91
C ASN A 24 7.10 -16.13 -20.90
N LEU A 25 6.18 -15.88 -21.83
CA LEU A 25 5.40 -14.64 -21.90
C LEU A 25 4.19 -14.76 -20.98
N LYS A 26 4.41 -14.56 -19.67
CA LYS A 26 3.37 -14.56 -18.64
C LYS A 26 3.33 -13.23 -17.89
N PRO A 27 2.15 -12.76 -17.45
CA PRO A 27 2.07 -11.56 -16.62
C PRO A 27 2.83 -11.75 -15.31
N ASN A 28 3.66 -10.78 -14.94
CA ASN A 28 4.43 -10.82 -13.68
C ASN A 28 3.92 -9.82 -12.64
N ILE A 29 3.13 -8.83 -13.07
CA ILE A 29 2.58 -7.77 -12.23
C ILE A 29 1.06 -7.71 -12.48
N VAL A 30 0.27 -7.70 -11.41
CA VAL A 30 -1.15 -7.37 -11.44
C VAL A 30 -1.29 -5.90 -11.06
N VAL A 31 -1.87 -5.10 -11.96
CA VAL A 31 -2.15 -3.68 -11.72
C VAL A 31 -3.64 -3.49 -11.54
N MET A 32 -4.07 -2.85 -10.45
CA MET A 32 -5.49 -2.61 -10.17
C MET A 32 -5.75 -1.24 -9.52
N ARG A 33 -6.98 -0.75 -9.62
CA ARG A 33 -7.41 0.49 -8.96
C ARG A 33 -7.64 0.26 -7.47
N TYR A 34 -7.24 1.20 -6.61
CA TYR A 34 -7.66 1.21 -5.21
C TYR A 34 -9.18 1.42 -5.14
N PRO A 35 -9.94 0.60 -4.42
CA PRO A 35 -11.39 0.69 -4.46
C PRO A 35 -11.92 1.83 -3.57
N GLU A 36 -11.84 3.09 -3.99
CA GLU A 36 -12.19 4.26 -3.16
C GLU A 36 -13.63 4.23 -2.60
N ILE A 37 -14.55 3.51 -3.25
CA ILE A 37 -15.97 3.44 -2.90
C ILE A 37 -16.34 2.25 -1.98
N TRP A 38 -15.35 1.55 -1.43
CA TRP A 38 -15.53 0.30 -0.70
C TRP A 38 -16.44 0.39 0.54
N ARG A 39 -16.62 1.59 1.12
CA ARG A 39 -17.52 1.83 2.26
C ARG A 39 -18.99 2.05 1.88
N ARG A 40 -19.37 2.07 0.59
CA ARG A 40 -20.77 2.24 0.20
C ARG A 40 -21.62 1.04 0.66
N GLU A 41 -22.80 1.30 1.20
CA GLU A 41 -23.65 0.29 1.85
C GLU A 41 -24.00 -0.90 0.95
N ASN A 42 -24.08 -0.69 -0.37
CA ASN A 42 -24.41 -1.72 -1.34
C ASN A 42 -23.19 -2.53 -1.85
N LEU A 43 -21.98 -2.27 -1.34
CA LEU A 43 -20.72 -2.83 -1.85
C LEU A 43 -19.95 -3.63 -0.78
N THR A 44 -20.66 -4.48 -0.04
CA THR A 44 -20.11 -5.25 1.09
C THR A 44 -19.07 -6.31 0.69
N GLU A 45 -19.05 -6.75 -0.57
CA GLU A 45 -18.12 -7.77 -1.07
C GLU A 45 -16.73 -7.21 -1.42
N ILE A 46 -16.61 -5.90 -1.64
CA ILE A 46 -15.37 -5.27 -2.11
C ILE A 46 -14.17 -5.58 -1.21
N PRO A 47 -14.24 -5.45 0.14
CA PRO A 47 -13.11 -5.77 1.00
C PRO A 47 -12.63 -7.21 0.80
N ALA A 48 -13.54 -8.18 0.83
CA ALA A 48 -13.23 -9.60 0.70
C ALA A 48 -12.62 -9.91 -0.67
N THR A 49 -13.17 -9.36 -1.75
CA THR A 49 -12.64 -9.53 -3.11
C THR A 49 -11.25 -8.90 -3.26
N PHE A 50 -11.07 -7.66 -2.80
CA PHE A 50 -9.81 -6.92 -2.94
C PHE A 50 -8.67 -7.59 -2.16
N VAL A 51 -8.92 -7.95 -0.89
CA VAL A 51 -7.94 -8.67 -0.07
C VAL A 51 -7.70 -10.09 -0.61
N GLY A 52 -8.74 -10.73 -1.14
CA GLY A 52 -8.65 -12.01 -1.84
C GLY A 52 -7.68 -11.94 -3.03
N ILE A 53 -7.83 -10.94 -3.90
CA ILE A 53 -6.93 -10.70 -5.05
C ILE A 53 -5.49 -10.50 -4.59
N ILE A 54 -5.25 -9.70 -3.55
CA ILE A 54 -3.91 -9.50 -2.99
C ILE A 54 -3.32 -10.83 -2.54
N ASN A 55 -4.06 -11.61 -1.76
CA ASN A 55 -3.61 -12.92 -1.26
C ASN A 55 -3.36 -13.92 -2.40
N ASP A 56 -4.23 -13.96 -3.41
CA ASP A 56 -4.07 -14.83 -4.57
C ASP A 56 -2.81 -14.46 -5.38
N CYS A 57 -2.49 -13.16 -5.52
CA CYS A 57 -1.24 -12.70 -6.14
C CYS A 57 -0.01 -13.14 -5.35
N ILE A 58 -0.06 -13.03 -4.02
CA ILE A 58 1.03 -13.44 -3.13
C ILE A 58 1.31 -14.94 -3.28
N VAL A 59 0.25 -15.75 -3.27
CA VAL A 59 0.35 -17.21 -3.45
C VAL A 59 0.86 -17.57 -4.84
N ALA A 60 0.42 -16.85 -5.88
CA ALA A 60 0.87 -17.04 -7.26
C ALA A 60 2.25 -16.42 -7.57
N ASN A 61 2.93 -15.83 -6.57
CA ASN A 61 4.21 -15.14 -6.72
C ASN A 61 4.19 -14.05 -7.83
N LYS A 62 3.10 -13.28 -7.89
CA LYS A 62 2.92 -12.12 -8.75
C LYS A 62 3.13 -10.84 -7.94
N ALA A 63 3.76 -9.84 -8.54
CA ALA A 63 3.77 -8.50 -7.97
C ALA A 63 2.39 -7.86 -8.06
N VAL A 64 2.11 -6.92 -7.15
CA VAL A 64 0.85 -6.16 -7.10
C VAL A 64 1.17 -4.68 -7.12
N VAL A 65 0.52 -3.94 -8.01
CA VAL A 65 0.57 -2.47 -8.05
C VAL A 65 -0.86 -1.97 -7.96
N ILE A 66 -1.17 -1.25 -6.89
CA ILE A 66 -2.47 -0.63 -6.69
C ILE A 66 -2.33 0.86 -6.96
N VAL A 67 -3.14 1.37 -7.88
CA VAL A 67 -3.15 2.78 -8.27
C VAL A 67 -4.33 3.47 -7.60
N LYS A 68 -4.07 4.49 -6.78
CA LYS A 68 -5.10 5.33 -6.17
C LYS A 68 -5.19 6.68 -6.89
N GLY A 69 -6.41 7.22 -6.92
CA GLY A 69 -6.66 8.57 -7.38
C GLY A 69 -6.40 8.69 -8.87
N LEU A 70 -6.84 7.70 -9.65
CA LEU A 70 -6.67 7.67 -11.12
C LEU A 70 -7.06 8.98 -11.79
N ASP A 71 -8.08 9.65 -11.26
CA ASP A 71 -8.59 10.92 -11.75
C ASP A 71 -7.61 12.10 -11.53
N GLU A 72 -6.65 11.96 -10.60
CA GLU A 72 -5.61 12.94 -10.28
C GLU A 72 -4.31 12.72 -11.09
N TRP A 73 -4.19 11.62 -11.84
CA TRP A 73 -3.00 11.33 -12.65
C TRP A 73 -2.93 12.23 -13.89
N PRO A 74 -1.72 12.64 -14.31
CA PRO A 74 -1.58 13.49 -15.48
C PRO A 74 -2.08 12.78 -16.74
N ASN A 75 -2.80 13.53 -17.56
CA ASN A 75 -3.05 13.15 -18.95
C ASN A 75 -1.76 13.22 -19.78
N GLU A 76 -1.81 12.68 -21.01
CA GLU A 76 -0.66 12.56 -21.92
C GLU A 76 0.15 13.86 -22.10
N TYR A 77 -0.52 15.02 -22.04
CA TYR A 77 0.10 16.34 -22.23
C TYR A 77 0.35 17.13 -20.94
N GLN A 78 0.03 16.55 -19.77
CA GLN A 78 0.20 17.22 -18.48
C GLN A 78 1.55 16.85 -17.86
N ARG A 79 2.48 17.82 -17.86
CA ARG A 79 3.78 17.66 -17.20
C ARG A 79 3.67 17.89 -15.70
N GLN A 80 4.30 17.03 -14.94
CA GLN A 80 4.47 17.14 -13.50
C GLN A 80 5.89 17.59 -13.19
N TYR A 81 6.01 18.36 -12.13
CA TYR A 81 7.27 18.85 -11.59
C TYR A 81 7.33 18.52 -10.10
N GLY A 82 8.53 18.46 -9.54
CA GLY A 82 8.74 18.12 -8.13
C GLY A 82 9.38 16.74 -7.97
N THR A 83 8.89 15.95 -7.03
CA THR A 83 9.56 14.72 -6.59
C THR A 83 8.67 13.48 -6.74
N ILE A 84 9.31 12.34 -7.02
CA ILE A 84 8.71 11.00 -6.92
C ILE A 84 9.25 10.39 -5.63
N ASP A 85 8.38 10.25 -4.65
CA ASP A 85 8.77 9.95 -3.28
C ASP A 85 8.51 8.47 -2.96
N LEU A 86 9.56 7.73 -2.67
CA LEU A 86 9.54 6.30 -2.40
C LEU A 86 9.62 6.04 -0.88
N TYR A 87 8.50 5.64 -0.27
CA TYR A 87 8.47 5.19 1.12
C TYR A 87 8.82 3.71 1.20
N TRP A 88 10.13 3.45 1.36
CA TRP A 88 10.70 2.11 1.32
C TRP A 88 10.69 1.46 2.69
N ILE A 89 9.80 0.48 2.86
CA ILE A 89 9.81 -0.44 3.98
C ILE A 89 10.65 -1.66 3.56
N VAL A 90 11.74 -1.92 4.26
CA VAL A 90 12.77 -2.90 3.92
C VAL A 90 12.16 -4.26 3.52
N ARG A 91 12.71 -4.86 2.43
CA ARG A 91 12.53 -6.22 1.86
C ARG A 91 11.96 -6.33 0.43
N ASP A 92 11.19 -5.37 -0.09
CA ASP A 92 10.54 -5.53 -1.42
C ASP A 92 10.71 -4.31 -2.37
N GLY A 93 11.75 -3.50 -2.18
CA GLY A 93 11.90 -2.19 -2.83
C GLY A 93 12.31 -2.19 -4.32
N GLY A 94 12.83 -3.30 -4.84
CA GLY A 94 13.36 -3.34 -6.22
C GLY A 94 12.33 -2.97 -7.28
N LEU A 95 11.08 -3.43 -7.12
CA LEU A 95 10.02 -3.05 -8.06
C LEU A 95 9.63 -1.57 -7.95
N MET A 96 9.61 -1.00 -6.74
CA MET A 96 9.32 0.44 -6.59
C MET A 96 10.39 1.30 -7.26
N LEU A 97 11.67 0.95 -7.08
CA LEU A 97 12.80 1.63 -7.73
C LEU A 97 12.72 1.51 -9.25
N LEU A 98 12.38 0.33 -9.77
CA LEU A 98 12.15 0.14 -11.20
C LEU A 98 10.99 1.00 -11.70
N LEU A 99 9.84 1.00 -11.01
CA LEU A 99 8.67 1.77 -11.39
C LEU A 99 8.95 3.29 -11.37
N SER A 100 9.67 3.79 -10.37
CA SER A 100 10.05 5.21 -10.33
C SER A 100 10.95 5.59 -11.50
N GLN A 101 11.90 4.73 -11.88
CA GLN A 101 12.77 5.00 -13.01
C GLN A 101 12.01 4.93 -14.35
N LEU A 102 11.08 3.98 -14.48
CA LEU A 102 10.20 3.90 -15.65
C LEU A 102 9.28 5.12 -15.76
N LEU A 103 8.80 5.68 -14.65
CA LEU A 103 8.02 6.92 -14.65
C LEU A 103 8.85 8.09 -15.23
N LEU A 104 10.13 8.23 -14.86
CA LEU A 104 11.01 9.27 -15.43
C LEU A 104 11.22 9.15 -16.94
N THR A 105 10.94 7.98 -17.56
CA THR A 105 11.00 7.83 -19.02
C THR A 105 9.80 8.44 -19.75
N LYS A 106 8.77 8.87 -19.03
CA LYS A 106 7.56 9.49 -19.58
C LYS A 106 7.68 11.00 -19.54
N GLU A 107 7.29 11.67 -20.62
CA GLU A 107 7.29 13.14 -20.73
C GLU A 107 6.55 13.82 -19.57
N SER A 108 5.49 13.19 -19.06
CA SER A 108 4.72 13.69 -17.91
C SER A 108 5.54 13.77 -16.62
N PHE A 109 6.60 12.98 -16.45
CA PHE A 109 7.41 12.92 -15.22
C PHE A 109 8.91 13.09 -15.44
N GLU A 110 9.37 13.35 -16.67
CA GLU A 110 10.79 13.46 -17.04
C GLU A 110 11.55 14.52 -16.22
N SER A 111 10.84 15.53 -15.73
CA SER A 111 11.39 16.65 -14.94
C SER A 111 11.35 16.40 -13.43
N CYS A 112 10.84 15.26 -12.98
CA CYS A 112 10.77 14.92 -11.56
C CYS A 112 12.11 14.36 -11.04
N LYS A 113 12.31 14.45 -9.73
CA LYS A 113 13.47 13.87 -9.03
C LYS A 113 13.01 12.74 -8.12
N ILE A 114 13.79 11.67 -7.99
CA ILE A 114 13.45 10.57 -7.09
C ILE A 114 14.00 10.86 -5.69
N GLN A 115 13.15 10.70 -4.67
CA GLN A 115 13.55 10.72 -3.26
C GLN A 115 13.19 9.37 -2.62
N VAL A 116 14.11 8.81 -1.84
CA VAL A 116 13.96 7.55 -1.13
C VAL A 116 13.91 7.82 0.36
N PHE A 117 12.75 7.56 0.96
CA PHE A 117 12.50 7.67 2.38
C PHE A 117 12.69 6.31 3.05
N CYS A 118 13.66 6.21 3.95
CA CYS A 118 13.93 5.04 4.76
C CYS A 118 13.49 5.29 6.19
N ILE A 119 12.64 4.41 6.72
CA ILE A 119 12.15 4.49 8.10
C ILE A 119 13.07 3.65 8.98
N ALA A 120 13.67 4.28 9.99
CA ALA A 120 14.66 3.68 10.87
C ALA A 120 14.12 3.62 12.31
N GLU A 121 14.24 2.47 12.97
CA GLU A 121 13.88 2.32 14.38
C GLU A 121 14.85 3.10 15.29
N GLU A 122 14.43 3.44 16.50
CA GLU A 122 15.18 4.32 17.40
C GLU A 122 16.59 3.84 17.76
N ASP A 123 16.76 2.51 17.81
CA ASP A 123 18.02 1.85 18.15
C ASP A 123 18.87 1.50 16.93
N SER A 124 18.43 1.90 15.72
CA SER A 124 19.15 1.64 14.48
C SER A 124 20.08 2.79 14.10
N ASN A 125 21.22 2.45 13.50
CA ASN A 125 22.21 3.40 13.04
C ASN A 125 21.74 4.07 11.72
N ALA A 126 21.06 5.21 11.84
CA ALA A 126 20.44 5.91 10.71
C ALA A 126 21.46 6.30 9.63
N GLU A 127 22.67 6.68 10.04
CA GLU A 127 23.77 7.04 9.15
C GLU A 127 24.28 5.85 8.35
N GLU A 128 24.37 4.67 8.97
CA GLU A 128 24.76 3.42 8.31
C GLU A 128 23.69 2.99 7.31
N LEU A 129 22.41 2.99 7.71
CA LEU A 129 21.29 2.72 6.79
C LEU A 129 21.30 3.69 5.60
N LYS A 130 21.57 4.97 5.84
CA LYS A 130 21.69 5.98 4.77
C LYS A 130 22.84 5.66 3.82
N ALA A 131 24.00 5.27 4.36
CA ALA A 131 25.18 4.93 3.58
C ALA A 131 24.95 3.67 2.74
N ASP A 132 24.36 2.64 3.32
CA ASP A 132 24.04 1.37 2.64
C ASP A 132 23.04 1.57 1.51
N VAL A 133 21.96 2.32 1.75
CA VAL A 133 20.98 2.63 0.71
C VAL A 133 21.61 3.49 -0.39
N LYS A 134 22.44 4.49 -0.06
CA LYS A 134 23.16 5.28 -1.07
C LYS A 134 24.08 4.42 -1.92
N LYS A 135 24.83 3.51 -1.30
CA LYS A 135 25.70 2.57 -2.00
C LYS A 135 24.90 1.65 -2.91
N PHE A 136 23.80 1.09 -2.41
CA PHE A 136 22.90 0.26 -3.21
C PHE A 136 22.40 1.02 -4.45
N LEU A 137 21.90 2.25 -4.29
CA LEU A 137 21.43 3.07 -5.43
C LEU A 137 22.56 3.43 -6.40
N TYR A 138 23.77 3.66 -5.90
CA TYR A 138 24.96 3.90 -6.72
C TYR A 138 25.29 2.67 -7.59
N ASP A 139 25.25 1.47 -7.00
CA ASP A 139 25.47 0.21 -7.72
C ASP A 139 24.39 -0.02 -8.81
N LEU A 140 23.17 0.47 -8.57
CA LEU A 140 22.08 0.48 -9.54
C LEU A 140 22.17 1.61 -10.59
N ARG A 141 23.13 2.52 -10.47
CA ARG A 141 23.26 3.76 -11.27
C ARG A 141 22.02 4.64 -11.22
N MET A 142 21.29 4.60 -10.10
CA MET A 142 20.06 5.36 -9.92
C MET A 142 20.33 6.66 -9.18
N GLN A 143 19.97 7.79 -9.78
CA GLN A 143 20.10 9.10 -9.16
C GLN A 143 18.89 9.40 -8.29
N ALA A 144 19.03 9.22 -6.97
CA ALA A 144 17.99 9.59 -6.03
C ALA A 144 18.58 10.16 -4.73
N GLU A 145 17.82 11.04 -4.10
CA GLU A 145 18.13 11.56 -2.77
C GLU A 145 17.67 10.56 -1.70
N VAL A 146 18.52 10.28 -0.70
CA VAL A 146 18.18 9.35 0.39
C VAL A 146 17.92 10.14 1.67
N ILE A 147 16.72 9.99 2.21
CA ILE A 147 16.23 10.65 3.42
C ILE A 147 15.92 9.55 4.44
N VAL A 148 16.54 9.61 5.62
CA VAL A 148 16.28 8.66 6.70
C VAL A 148 15.46 9.36 7.77
N ILE A 149 14.35 8.74 8.16
CA ILE A 149 13.44 9.25 9.19
C ILE A 149 13.46 8.29 10.37
N THR A 150 13.91 8.77 11.53
CA THR A 150 13.93 8.02 12.78
C THR A 150 12.57 8.06 13.47
N LEU A 151 12.13 6.97 14.07
CA LEU A 151 10.86 6.93 14.81
C LEU A 151 10.77 7.99 15.94
N LYS A 152 11.87 8.41 16.58
CA LYS A 152 11.87 9.51 17.57
C LYS A 152 11.37 10.84 16.99
N SER A 153 11.66 11.14 15.71
CA SER A 153 11.15 12.35 15.07
C SER A 153 9.70 12.22 14.62
N TRP A 154 9.10 11.03 14.73
CA TRP A 154 7.65 10.83 14.57
C TRP A 154 6.85 11.33 15.78
N ASP A 155 7.45 11.32 16.98
CA ASP A 155 6.75 11.74 18.21
C ASP A 155 7.05 13.22 18.60
N VAL A 156 8.14 13.83 18.11
CA VAL A 156 8.70 15.10 18.68
C VAL A 156 8.47 16.37 17.85
N GLN A 157 7.78 16.34 16.70
CA GLN A 157 7.41 17.60 16.02
C GLN A 157 5.91 17.72 15.82
N VAL A 158 5.25 17.89 16.96
CA VAL A 158 3.86 18.30 17.13
C VAL A 158 3.85 19.82 17.29
N GLU A 159 3.92 20.55 16.18
CA GLU A 159 3.56 21.97 16.18
C GLU A 159 2.06 22.06 15.87
N GLY A 160 1.29 22.49 16.86
CA GLY A 160 -0.16 22.50 16.85
C GLY A 160 -0.75 23.21 15.63
N GLY A 161 -1.56 22.48 14.87
CA GLY A 161 -2.28 22.98 13.70
C GLY A 161 -3.43 22.07 13.32
N THR A 162 -4.33 22.57 12.46
CA THR A 162 -5.55 21.92 11.95
C THR A 162 -5.36 20.51 11.38
N GLN A 163 -4.14 20.15 10.93
CA GLN A 163 -3.83 18.80 10.43
C GLN A 163 -3.84 17.72 11.52
N GLN A 164 -3.60 18.10 12.78
CA GLN A 164 -3.66 17.15 13.90
C GLN A 164 -5.10 16.76 14.20
N ASP A 165 -6.04 17.70 14.12
CA ASP A 165 -7.46 17.44 14.34
C ASP A 165 -8.01 16.48 13.28
N GLU A 166 -7.74 16.70 11.99
CA GLU A 166 -8.16 15.81 10.90
C GLU A 166 -7.58 14.39 11.03
N SER A 167 -6.28 14.27 11.36
CA SER A 167 -5.63 12.96 11.51
C SER A 167 -6.18 12.17 12.71
N VAL A 168 -6.49 12.85 13.81
CA VAL A 168 -7.10 12.26 15.02
C VAL A 168 -8.55 11.86 14.75
N GLU A 169 -9.31 12.67 14.00
CA GLU A 169 -10.67 12.35 13.58
C GLU A 169 -10.70 11.11 12.67
N ALA A 170 -9.81 11.04 11.69
CA ALA A 170 -9.66 9.88 10.80
C ALA A 170 -9.37 8.60 11.59
N PHE A 171 -8.39 8.65 12.50
CA PHE A 171 -8.02 7.53 13.37
C PHE A 171 -9.18 7.08 14.26
N THR A 172 -9.81 8.03 14.96
CA THR A 172 -10.96 7.75 15.85
C THR A 172 -12.14 7.20 15.05
N GLY A 173 -12.36 7.71 13.84
CA GLY A 173 -13.36 7.21 12.90
C GLY A 173 -13.10 5.76 12.51
N ALA A 174 -11.86 5.42 12.15
CA ALA A 174 -11.47 4.05 11.81
C ALA A 174 -11.65 3.10 13.00
N GLN A 175 -11.21 3.49 14.20
CA GLN A 175 -11.42 2.72 15.43
C GLN A 175 -12.91 2.45 15.69
N ARG A 176 -13.76 3.48 15.58
CA ARG A 176 -15.20 3.34 15.79
C ARG A 176 -15.85 2.40 14.77
N ARG A 177 -15.47 2.49 13.49
CA ARG A 177 -15.99 1.62 12.42
C ARG A 177 -15.59 0.16 12.65
N ILE A 178 -14.32 -0.08 12.99
CA ILE A 178 -13.82 -1.42 13.34
C ILE A 178 -14.57 -1.99 14.54
N ALA A 179 -14.76 -1.20 15.60
CA ALA A 179 -15.48 -1.61 16.80
C ALA A 179 -16.94 -1.96 16.51
N SER A 180 -17.63 -1.14 15.69
CA SER A 180 -19.01 -1.39 15.27
C SER A 180 -19.13 -2.67 14.43
N TYR A 181 -18.22 -2.88 13.47
CA TYR A 181 -18.17 -4.09 12.67
C TYR A 181 -17.95 -5.34 13.54
N LEU A 182 -17.00 -5.26 14.48
CA LEU A 182 -16.71 -6.35 15.41
C LEU A 182 -17.91 -6.67 16.32
N ALA A 183 -18.64 -5.65 16.79
CA ALA A 183 -19.85 -5.84 17.59
C ALA A 183 -20.93 -6.59 16.80
N GLY A 184 -21.19 -6.18 15.55
CA GLY A 184 -22.16 -6.87 14.67
C GLY A 184 -21.75 -8.32 14.37
N MET A 185 -20.45 -8.58 14.18
CA MET A 185 -19.95 -9.95 14.02
C MET A 185 -20.17 -10.81 15.27
N LYS A 186 -19.90 -10.26 16.47
CA LYS A 186 -20.09 -10.96 17.75
C LYS A 186 -21.57 -11.29 17.98
N GLU A 187 -22.47 -10.36 17.68
CA GLU A 187 -23.92 -10.57 17.79
C GLU A 187 -24.40 -11.69 16.85
N LYS A 188 -23.97 -11.66 15.57
CA LYS A 188 -24.30 -12.70 14.60
C LYS A 188 -23.80 -14.08 15.03
N ALA A 189 -22.57 -14.17 15.49
CA ALA A 189 -21.98 -15.42 15.99
C ALA A 189 -22.73 -15.98 17.21
N GLN A 190 -23.15 -15.12 18.15
CA GLN A 190 -23.97 -15.51 19.30
C GLN A 190 -25.35 -16.03 18.88
N ARG A 191 -25.99 -15.37 17.90
CA ARG A 191 -27.30 -15.78 17.39
C ARG A 191 -27.27 -17.11 16.65
N GLU A 192 -26.21 -17.37 15.88
CA GLU A 192 -26.03 -18.58 15.07
C GLU A 192 -25.35 -19.73 15.83
N GLY A 193 -24.79 -19.46 17.02
CA GLY A 193 -24.07 -20.46 17.81
C GLY A 193 -22.75 -20.90 17.17
N THR A 194 -22.19 -20.10 16.27
CA THR A 194 -20.96 -20.38 15.53
C THR A 194 -19.77 -19.60 16.10
N PRO A 195 -18.52 -20.01 15.81
CA PRO A 195 -17.38 -19.14 16.06
C PRO A 195 -17.50 -17.83 15.25
N LEU A 196 -16.67 -16.83 15.59
CA LEU A 196 -16.52 -15.63 14.79
C LEU A 196 -16.01 -15.98 13.40
N MET A 197 -16.81 -15.72 12.37
CA MET A 197 -16.48 -16.01 10.97
C MET A 197 -16.39 -14.70 10.18
N ALA A 198 -15.33 -14.56 9.39
CA ALA A 198 -15.19 -13.49 8.40
C ALA A 198 -14.52 -14.05 7.14
N ASP A 199 -14.96 -13.59 5.96
CA ASP A 199 -14.40 -13.99 4.67
C ASP A 199 -14.34 -15.52 4.45
N GLY A 200 -15.32 -16.25 5.02
CA GLY A 200 -15.42 -17.71 4.95
C GLY A 200 -14.46 -18.47 5.88
N LYS A 201 -13.78 -17.79 6.81
CA LYS A 201 -12.80 -18.39 7.74
C LYS A 201 -13.11 -18.02 9.20
N PRO A 202 -12.74 -18.87 10.17
CA PRO A 202 -12.77 -18.51 11.58
C PRO A 202 -11.72 -17.43 11.85
N VAL A 203 -12.11 -16.41 12.61
CA VAL A 203 -11.28 -15.24 12.85
C VAL A 203 -11.11 -15.00 14.35
N VAL A 204 -9.86 -14.73 14.75
CA VAL A 204 -9.49 -14.33 16.12
C VAL A 204 -8.94 -12.92 16.06
N VAL A 205 -9.72 -11.96 16.54
CA VAL A 205 -9.32 -10.56 16.57
C VAL A 205 -8.52 -10.27 17.84
N ASN A 206 -7.27 -9.84 17.66
CA ASN A 206 -6.44 -9.31 18.74
C ASN A 206 -6.52 -7.78 18.71
N GLU A 207 -7.19 -7.18 19.70
CA GLU A 207 -7.39 -5.74 19.78
C GLU A 207 -6.07 -4.95 19.87
N GLN A 208 -5.05 -5.48 20.55
CA GLN A 208 -3.72 -4.84 20.61
C GLN A 208 -3.02 -4.83 19.25
N GLN A 209 -3.20 -5.89 18.45
CA GLN A 209 -2.66 -5.91 17.08
C GLN A 209 -3.41 -4.90 16.20
N VAL A 210 -4.74 -4.84 16.30
CA VAL A 210 -5.56 -3.86 15.57
C VAL A 210 -5.08 -2.42 15.87
N GLU A 211 -4.90 -2.09 17.15
CA GLU A 211 -4.42 -0.78 17.58
C GLU A 211 -3.01 -0.50 17.06
N LYS A 212 -2.10 -1.47 17.14
CA LYS A 212 -0.75 -1.35 16.59
C LYS A 212 -0.78 -1.05 15.08
N PHE A 213 -1.59 -1.76 14.31
CA PHE A 213 -1.72 -1.53 12.87
C PHE A 213 -2.25 -0.13 12.56
N LEU A 214 -3.34 0.29 13.23
CA LEU A 214 -3.89 1.64 13.05
C LEU A 214 -2.86 2.73 13.37
N ASN A 215 -2.12 2.59 14.48
CA ASN A 215 -1.10 3.54 14.90
C ASN A 215 0.06 3.60 13.90
N THR A 216 0.58 2.45 13.47
CA THR A 216 1.66 2.40 12.47
C THR A 216 1.22 3.04 11.15
N THR A 217 -0.01 2.76 10.72
CA THR A 217 -0.53 3.29 9.47
C THR A 217 -0.79 4.79 9.53
N LEU A 218 -1.37 5.30 10.62
CA LEU A 218 -1.54 6.73 10.84
C LEU A 218 -0.19 7.45 10.82
N LYS A 219 0.80 6.93 11.56
CA LYS A 219 2.14 7.52 11.64
C LYS A 219 2.82 7.56 10.26
N LEU A 220 2.66 6.51 9.45
CA LEU A 220 3.16 6.48 8.08
C LEU A 220 2.46 7.53 7.20
N ASN A 221 1.13 7.64 7.27
CA ASN A 221 0.38 8.67 6.54
C ASN A 221 0.79 10.09 6.95
N SER A 222 0.89 10.39 8.25
CA SER A 222 1.35 11.70 8.74
C SER A 222 2.76 12.02 8.24
N THR A 223 3.64 11.02 8.14
CA THR A 223 4.98 11.20 7.57
C THR A 223 4.91 11.52 6.07
N ILE A 224 4.04 10.84 5.32
CA ILE A 224 3.80 11.12 3.89
C ILE A 224 3.27 12.54 3.70
N LEU A 225 2.24 12.92 4.46
CA LEU A 225 1.65 14.26 4.36
C LEU A 225 2.61 15.37 4.80
N ARG A 226 3.55 15.06 5.69
CA ARG A 226 4.54 16.03 6.16
C ARG A 226 5.64 16.32 5.15
N TYR A 227 6.20 15.30 4.53
CA TYR A 227 7.36 15.45 3.64
C TYR A 227 6.98 15.49 2.16
N SER A 228 5.87 14.85 1.78
CA SER A 228 5.53 14.55 0.38
C SER A 228 4.19 15.13 -0.06
N ARG A 229 3.65 16.13 0.64
CA ARG A 229 2.37 16.78 0.27
C ARG A 229 2.37 17.37 -1.14
N MET A 230 3.52 17.87 -1.58
CA MET A 230 3.72 18.47 -2.91
C MET A 230 4.41 17.52 -3.89
N ALA A 231 4.57 16.25 -3.53
CA ALA A 231 5.18 15.26 -4.41
C ALA A 231 4.33 15.09 -5.69
N ALA A 232 5.02 14.88 -6.81
CA ALA A 232 4.36 14.53 -8.06
C ALA A 232 3.68 13.17 -7.93
N VAL A 233 4.33 12.17 -7.33
CA VAL A 233 3.77 10.85 -7.05
C VAL A 233 4.40 10.30 -5.78
N VAL A 234 3.60 9.66 -4.93
CA VAL A 234 4.11 8.87 -3.81
C VAL A 234 4.03 7.38 -4.16
N LEU A 235 5.08 6.63 -3.88
CA LEU A 235 5.11 5.17 -3.92
C LEU A 235 5.30 4.65 -2.50
N VAL A 236 4.43 3.72 -2.08
CA VAL A 236 4.53 3.08 -0.76
C VAL A 236 4.51 1.57 -0.90
N SER A 237 5.25 0.89 -0.04
CA SER A 237 5.19 -0.58 0.03
C SER A 237 3.81 -1.02 0.50
N LEU A 238 3.17 -1.99 -0.18
CA LEU A 238 1.88 -2.55 0.21
C LEU A 238 2.02 -3.30 1.55
N PRO A 239 1.37 -2.84 2.64
CA PRO A 239 1.37 -3.58 3.88
C PRO A 239 0.69 -4.95 3.66
N PRO A 240 1.30 -6.07 4.08
CA PRO A 240 0.67 -7.38 3.92
C PRO A 240 -0.63 -7.46 4.74
N PRO A 241 -1.72 -8.02 4.19
CA PRO A 241 -2.93 -8.27 4.97
C PRO A 241 -2.63 -9.14 6.21
N PRO A 242 -3.07 -8.75 7.42
CA PRO A 242 -2.88 -9.57 8.61
C PRO A 242 -3.66 -10.88 8.50
N VAL A 243 -3.00 -12.01 8.81
CA VAL A 243 -3.53 -13.37 8.58
C VAL A 243 -4.87 -13.63 9.29
N ASN A 244 -5.06 -13.03 10.46
CA ASN A 244 -6.21 -13.26 11.33
C ASN A 244 -7.16 -12.06 11.42
N HIS A 245 -7.03 -11.05 10.56
CA HIS A 245 -7.96 -9.92 10.55
C HIS A 245 -8.96 -10.07 9.40
N PRO A 246 -10.25 -9.72 9.60
CA PRO A 246 -11.20 -9.60 8.50
C PRO A 246 -10.68 -8.63 7.43
N ALA A 247 -11.03 -8.88 6.18
CA ALA A 247 -10.70 -8.00 5.07
C ALA A 247 -11.18 -6.55 5.28
N TYR A 248 -12.32 -6.39 5.97
CA TYR A 248 -12.84 -5.08 6.37
C TYR A 248 -11.84 -4.27 7.22
N PHE A 249 -11.15 -4.90 8.17
CA PHE A 249 -10.17 -4.19 9.01
C PHE A 249 -8.96 -3.75 8.19
N TYR A 250 -8.51 -4.61 7.28
CA TYR A 250 -7.42 -4.27 6.38
C TYR A 250 -7.78 -3.06 5.51
N MET A 251 -9.00 -2.98 5.01
CA MET A 251 -9.47 -1.82 4.25
C MET A 251 -9.49 -0.54 5.10
N GLU A 252 -9.90 -0.60 6.37
CA GLU A 252 -9.80 0.57 7.27
C GLU A 252 -8.35 1.02 7.50
N TYR A 253 -7.41 0.09 7.63
CA TYR A 253 -5.98 0.44 7.71
C TYR A 253 -5.52 1.09 6.42
N MET A 254 -5.79 0.47 5.28
CA MET A 254 -5.37 0.98 3.99
C MET A 254 -5.95 2.37 3.73
N ASP A 255 -7.20 2.63 4.10
CA ASP A 255 -7.83 3.92 3.89
C ASP A 255 -7.14 5.03 4.70
N LEU A 256 -6.81 4.75 5.96
CA LEU A 256 -6.03 5.64 6.82
C LEU A 256 -4.62 5.90 6.27
N LEU A 257 -3.99 4.90 5.61
CA LEU A 257 -2.67 5.06 4.99
C LEU A 257 -2.70 6.06 3.84
N VAL A 258 -3.76 6.03 3.05
CA VAL A 258 -3.82 6.69 1.74
C VAL A 258 -4.64 7.98 1.74
N GLU A 259 -5.20 8.33 2.90
CA GLU A 259 -6.00 9.52 3.10
C GLU A 259 -5.20 10.79 2.76
N ASN A 260 -5.85 11.71 2.03
CA ASN A 260 -5.28 12.97 1.58
C ASN A 260 -4.01 12.87 0.71
N VAL A 261 -3.69 11.68 0.18
CA VAL A 261 -2.63 11.49 -0.82
C VAL A 261 -3.27 11.35 -2.21
N PRO A 262 -3.09 12.33 -3.12
CA PRO A 262 -3.83 12.36 -4.38
C PRO A 262 -3.35 11.29 -5.38
N ARG A 263 -2.05 11.26 -5.69
CA ARG A 263 -1.43 10.30 -6.61
C ARG A 263 -0.53 9.33 -5.84
N LEU A 264 -1.01 8.10 -5.68
CA LEU A 264 -0.32 7.07 -4.92
C LEU A 264 -0.25 5.76 -5.69
N LEU A 265 0.93 5.17 -5.70
CA LEU A 265 1.16 3.77 -6.11
C LEU A 265 1.51 2.96 -4.88
N ILE A 266 0.72 1.92 -4.61
CA ILE A 266 0.96 0.98 -3.53
C ILE A 266 1.52 -0.28 -4.15
N VAL A 267 2.76 -0.60 -3.84
CA VAL A 267 3.54 -1.57 -4.61
C VAL A 267 3.98 -2.72 -3.72
N ARG A 268 3.80 -3.94 -4.23
CA ARG A 268 4.37 -5.16 -3.68
C ARG A 268 5.19 -5.88 -4.74
N GLY A 269 6.48 -6.01 -4.50
CA GLY A 269 7.34 -6.90 -5.29
C GLY A 269 7.05 -8.38 -5.03
N TYR A 270 7.61 -9.26 -5.85
CA TYR A 270 7.66 -10.70 -5.59
C TYR A 270 9.04 -11.07 -5.02
N ARG A 271 9.15 -12.19 -4.29
CA ARG A 271 10.33 -12.55 -3.46
C ARG A 271 11.65 -12.82 -4.23
N ARG A 272 11.67 -12.70 -5.56
CA ARG A 272 12.90 -12.86 -6.35
C ARG A 272 13.33 -11.49 -6.81
N ASP A 273 14.56 -11.12 -6.47
CA ASP A 273 15.17 -9.83 -6.74
C ASP A 273 14.91 -9.38 -8.18
N VAL A 274 14.24 -8.23 -8.33
CA VAL A 274 13.85 -7.67 -9.63
C VAL A 274 14.98 -6.82 -10.23
N VAL A 275 16.07 -6.62 -9.50
CA VAL A 275 17.24 -5.93 -10.06
C VAL A 275 18.06 -6.92 -10.88
N THR A 276 17.70 -7.05 -12.16
CA THR A 276 18.63 -7.54 -13.16
C THR A 276 19.30 -6.31 -13.77
N LEU A 277 20.64 -6.24 -13.68
CA LEU A 277 21.50 -5.13 -14.07
C LEU A 277 20.99 -4.35 -15.30
N PHE A 278 20.78 -3.04 -15.14
CA PHE A 278 20.70 -2.13 -16.27
C PHE A 278 22.08 -2.08 -16.94
N THR A 279 22.22 -2.76 -18.07
CA THR A 279 23.43 -2.69 -18.91
C THR A 279 23.22 -1.66 -20.00
#